data_AF-A0A9P9BU30-F1
#
_entry.id   AF-A0A9P9BU30-F1
#
_cell.length_a   1.000
_cell.length_b   1.000
_cell.length_c   1.000
_cell.angle_alpha   90.00
_cell.angle_beta   90.00
_cell.angle_gamma   90.00
#
_symmetry.space_group_name_H-M   'P 1'
#
loop_
_entity.id
_entity.type
_entity.pdbx_description
1 polymer ?
#
loop_
_entity_poly.entity_id
_entity_poly.type
_entity_poly.pdbx_seq_one_letter_code
_entity_poly.pdbx_strand_id
1 'polypeptide(L)'
;MASANAGHKLEELQSEIASKFCGIARIAANCIYFSQTDGDIDAEKLDHLVGIFRHEGCDRANPSHFLAATIPSTMLESALALSRLSLSDLNNVSPPLLHLPPGEQVGGLYGRHRIAAVLQDDRLASWWPVKLYAGYSLAASMMTSKWWTRLDKSKPEILKRIFKHPALAPVLEKVVRIPGMRPNLQLGTWNKIFHCIEEVVHYLLLIYNTWVYIMGSPSALEFVDSRAVQSLELLVPGVSKRDQLRAEAAIRDHHNFRCIDDETERTNILHRLTSVQHLIPSIRTLQNDFKYLRECTHVVKRLICGKTPSSFTVQTIAWKAFKPPARHPASEEVAFENHLRFLYIAVMNDLCDLSGQTPLKDEGPEHQKNFQPDPRTWFRLACRAKQLGFVSEEISRLSQADPDREIALKALLEARPLPDYDYGTGLESFVQLIRELFDKAHKVDFMETPRPLTTSQNGEPTYRRCGRLYGKAYARDRDCITVDTITCNVQLNTDVTSLFVRRSVFRAFWG
;
A
#
# COMPACT_ATOMS: atom_id res chain seq x y z
N MET A 1 13.10 26.82 -15.40
CA MET A 1 12.11 27.40 -14.44
C MET A 1 11.66 26.44 -13.33
N ALA A 2 11.63 25.12 -13.53
CA ALA A 2 11.27 24.15 -12.48
C ALA A 2 12.28 24.01 -11.31
N SER A 3 13.55 24.38 -11.52
CA SER A 3 14.60 24.34 -10.47
C SER A 3 14.53 25.50 -9.47
N ALA A 4 13.99 26.66 -9.86
CA ALA A 4 13.89 27.84 -8.98
C ALA A 4 12.70 27.72 -8.01
N ASN A 5 11.62 27.09 -8.46
CA ASN A 5 10.43 26.81 -7.65
C ASN A 5 10.64 25.67 -6.63
N ALA A 6 11.69 24.86 -6.83
CA ALA A 6 12.12 23.81 -5.90
C ALA A 6 12.96 24.35 -4.72
N GLY A 7 13.71 25.43 -4.93
CA GLY A 7 14.46 26.15 -3.88
C GLY A 7 13.51 26.87 -2.91
N HIS A 8 12.55 27.64 -3.45
CA HIS A 8 11.56 28.37 -2.67
C HIS A 8 10.70 27.48 -1.76
N LYS A 9 10.45 26.22 -2.17
CA LYS A 9 9.64 25.25 -1.39
C LYS A 9 10.44 24.35 -0.46
N LEU A 10 11.75 24.26 -0.65
CA LEU A 10 12.66 23.76 0.38
C LEU A 10 12.76 24.80 1.50
N GLU A 11 12.83 26.08 1.15
CA GLU A 11 12.77 27.20 2.08
C GLU A 11 11.42 27.25 2.83
N GLU A 12 10.28 27.02 2.19
CA GLU A 12 8.98 26.97 2.90
C GLU A 12 8.89 25.82 3.92
N LEU A 13 9.40 24.62 3.61
CA LEU A 13 9.36 23.48 4.53
C LEU A 13 10.44 23.58 5.63
N GLN A 14 11.62 24.12 5.28
CA GLN A 14 12.63 24.51 6.26
C GLN A 14 12.11 25.66 7.12
N SER A 15 11.29 26.56 6.60
CA SER A 15 10.60 27.63 7.32
C SER A 15 9.49 27.08 8.20
N GLU A 16 8.80 26.00 7.82
CA GLU A 16 7.84 25.32 8.70
C GLU A 16 8.53 24.57 9.85
N ILE A 17 9.66 23.89 9.58
CA ILE A 17 10.46 23.23 10.61
C ILE A 17 11.19 24.25 11.49
N ALA A 18 11.68 25.35 10.90
CA ALA A 18 12.30 26.46 11.61
C ALA A 18 11.29 27.28 12.42
N SER A 19 10.06 27.46 11.93
CA SER A 19 8.98 28.15 12.67
C SER A 19 8.50 27.34 13.88
N LYS A 20 8.70 26.01 13.86
CA LYS A 20 8.48 25.14 15.02
C LYS A 20 9.75 24.83 15.81
N PHE A 21 10.92 25.28 15.36
CA PHE A 21 12.17 25.08 16.08
C PHE A 21 12.28 26.13 17.20
N CYS A 22 12.39 25.66 18.43
CA CYS A 22 12.43 26.53 19.61
C CYS A 22 13.86 26.91 20.01
N GLY A 23 14.86 26.11 19.61
CA GLY A 23 16.25 26.28 19.98
C GLY A 23 16.89 25.00 20.50
N ILE A 24 18.11 25.12 21.04
CA ILE A 24 18.91 24.03 21.58
C ILE A 24 19.09 24.24 23.08
N ALA A 25 18.74 23.23 23.88
CA ALA A 25 18.90 23.26 25.33
C ALA A 25 19.63 22.03 25.84
N ARG A 26 20.36 22.17 26.94
CA ARG A 26 20.79 21.02 27.76
C ARG A 26 19.60 20.61 28.61
N ILE A 27 19.19 19.36 28.50
CA ILE A 27 18.09 18.79 29.28
C ILE A 27 18.65 17.65 30.10
N ALA A 28 18.18 17.51 31.34
CA ALA A 28 18.56 16.40 32.19
C ALA A 28 18.16 15.07 31.51
N ALA A 29 19.06 14.09 31.51
CA ALA A 29 18.89 12.83 30.77
C ALA A 29 17.68 12.02 31.27
N ASN A 30 17.36 12.13 32.56
CA ASN A 30 16.17 11.53 33.20
C ASN A 30 14.85 12.26 32.86
N CYS A 31 14.92 13.46 32.31
CA CYS A 31 13.78 14.25 31.84
C CYS A 31 13.48 14.01 30.35
N ILE A 32 14.22 13.12 29.68
CA ILE A 32 14.00 12.76 28.28
C ILE A 32 13.40 11.36 28.25
N TYR A 33 12.15 11.25 27.83
CA TYR A 33 11.49 9.96 27.68
C TYR A 33 11.47 9.54 26.20
N PHE A 34 11.58 8.24 25.96
CA PHE A 34 11.37 7.65 24.64
C PHE A 34 10.17 6.73 24.75
N SER A 35 9.26 6.79 23.78
CA SER A 35 8.10 5.92 23.78
C SER A 35 8.54 4.47 23.59
N GLN A 36 7.83 3.50 24.18
CA GLN A 36 8.13 2.08 24.02
C GLN A 36 8.03 1.61 22.54
N THR A 37 7.41 2.43 21.67
CA THR A 37 7.26 2.16 20.23
C THR A 37 8.52 2.43 19.40
N ASP A 38 9.56 3.04 19.98
CA ASP A 38 10.77 3.39 19.24
C ASP A 38 11.73 2.20 19.03
N GLY A 39 11.46 1.06 19.68
CA GLY A 39 12.20 -0.21 19.59
C GLY A 39 13.08 -0.47 20.83
N ASP A 40 13.40 -1.74 21.10
CA ASP A 40 14.16 -2.12 22.30
C ASP A 40 15.61 -1.62 22.31
N ILE A 41 16.16 -1.41 23.51
CA ILE A 41 17.57 -1.06 23.69
C ILE A 41 18.42 -2.31 23.41
N ASP A 42 18.99 -2.35 22.20
CA ASP A 42 20.04 -3.30 21.84
C ASP A 42 21.23 -3.23 22.82
N ALA A 43 21.45 -4.31 23.56
CA ALA A 43 22.45 -4.42 24.63
C ALA A 43 23.89 -4.33 24.09
N GLU A 44 24.20 -4.97 22.96
CA GLU A 44 25.55 -4.92 22.38
C GLU A 44 25.90 -3.49 21.92
N LYS A 45 24.94 -2.79 21.33
CA LYS A 45 25.13 -1.38 20.94
C LYS A 45 25.24 -0.45 22.15
N LEU A 46 24.54 -0.77 23.23
CA LEU A 46 24.62 -0.03 24.48
C LEU A 46 25.99 -0.20 25.13
N ASP A 47 26.46 -1.43 25.29
CA ASP A 47 27.77 -1.76 25.87
C ASP A 47 28.92 -1.14 25.06
N HIS A 48 28.81 -1.16 23.73
CA HIS A 48 29.76 -0.48 22.86
C HIS A 48 29.77 1.05 23.07
N LEU A 49 28.61 1.68 23.20
CA LEU A 49 28.51 3.13 23.46
C LEU A 49 29.00 3.50 24.86
N VAL A 50 28.73 2.68 25.86
CA VAL A 50 29.26 2.85 27.22
C VAL A 50 30.79 2.72 27.20
N GLY A 51 31.33 1.77 26.44
CA GLY A 51 32.77 1.62 26.21
C GLY A 51 33.39 2.87 25.59
N ILE A 52 32.81 3.39 24.50
CA ILE A 52 33.26 4.63 23.85
C ILE A 52 33.21 5.80 24.84
N PHE A 53 32.12 5.98 25.59
CA PHE A 53 32.00 7.09 26.53
C PHE A 53 33.00 7.02 27.68
N ARG A 54 33.44 5.82 28.08
CA ARG A 54 34.47 5.60 29.11
C ARG A 54 35.89 5.84 28.61
N HIS A 55 36.19 5.49 27.36
CA HIS A 55 37.55 5.54 26.81
C HIS A 55 37.86 6.83 26.05
N GLU A 56 36.89 7.34 25.28
CA GLU A 56 37.06 8.48 24.37
C GLU A 56 36.28 9.74 24.84
N GLY A 57 35.37 9.57 25.80
CA GLY A 57 34.51 10.63 26.34
C GLY A 57 33.21 10.83 25.56
N CYS A 58 32.32 11.69 26.08
CA CYS A 58 31.10 12.08 25.38
C CYS A 58 31.36 13.36 24.56
N ASP A 59 31.60 13.24 23.25
CA ASP A 59 31.66 14.39 22.33
C ASP A 59 30.29 15.09 22.23
N ARG A 60 29.95 15.91 23.23
CA ARG A 60 28.69 16.62 23.38
C ARG A 60 28.67 17.97 22.65
N ALA A 61 29.82 18.41 22.13
CA ALA A 61 29.93 19.65 21.36
C ALA A 61 29.57 19.43 19.88
N ASN A 62 29.68 18.20 19.39
CA ASN A 62 29.38 17.86 18.01
C ASN A 62 27.86 17.92 17.71
N PRO A 63 27.42 18.76 16.76
CA PRO A 63 26.02 18.89 16.38
C PRO A 63 25.37 17.60 15.86
N SER A 64 26.16 16.64 15.38
CA SER A 64 25.69 15.31 14.96
C SER A 64 25.29 14.41 16.13
N HIS A 65 25.67 14.77 17.37
CA HIS A 65 25.34 14.04 18.59
C HIS A 65 24.17 14.67 19.37
N PHE A 66 23.63 15.79 18.89
CA PHE A 66 22.48 16.43 19.51
C PHE A 66 21.24 15.57 19.30
N LEU A 67 20.38 15.53 20.31
CA LEU A 67 19.10 14.84 20.21
C LEU A 67 18.05 15.78 19.66
N ALA A 68 16.91 15.24 19.26
CA ALA A 68 15.72 16.02 18.99
C ALA A 68 14.60 15.56 19.92
N ALA A 69 13.82 16.51 20.44
CA ALA A 69 12.66 16.23 21.26
C ALA A 69 11.51 17.20 20.93
N THR A 70 10.29 16.71 21.09
CA THR A 70 9.09 17.55 21.03
C THR A 70 8.71 18.03 22.41
N ILE A 71 8.36 19.31 22.52
CA ILE A 71 7.90 19.94 23.74
C ILE A 71 6.56 20.67 23.48
N PRO A 72 5.53 20.46 24.33
CA PRO A 72 4.31 21.26 24.27
C PRO A 72 4.58 22.75 24.53
N SER A 73 3.89 23.65 23.84
CA SER A 73 4.12 25.11 23.99
C SER A 73 3.92 25.59 25.43
N THR A 74 2.89 25.08 26.11
CA THR A 74 2.60 25.40 27.52
C THR A 74 3.71 24.93 28.48
N MET A 75 4.33 23.78 28.18
CA MET A 75 5.45 23.24 28.94
C MET A 75 6.73 24.02 28.68
N LEU A 76 6.97 24.44 27.43
CA LEU A 76 8.13 25.25 27.07
C LEU A 76 8.10 26.61 27.78
N GLU A 77 6.95 27.28 27.80
CA GLU A 77 6.75 28.55 28.53
C GLU A 77 7.05 28.40 30.02
N SER A 78 6.52 27.34 30.63
CA SER A 78 6.75 27.03 32.05
C SER A 78 8.22 26.72 32.33
N ALA A 79 8.88 25.95 31.47
CA ALA A 79 10.30 25.59 31.61
C ALA A 79 11.24 26.80 31.45
N LEU A 80 10.92 27.71 30.52
CA LEU A 80 11.63 28.97 30.32
C LEU A 80 11.50 29.88 31.55
N ALA A 81 10.29 30.03 32.08
CA ALA A 81 10.03 30.81 33.30
C ALA A 81 10.79 30.25 34.52
N LEU A 82 10.77 28.93 34.71
CA LEU A 82 11.49 28.25 35.80
C LEU A 82 13.02 28.40 35.69
N SER A 83 13.54 28.33 34.46
CA SER A 83 14.97 28.43 34.18
C SER A 83 15.47 29.88 34.13
N ARG A 84 14.58 30.87 34.25
CA ARG A 84 14.85 32.30 34.03
C ARG A 84 15.49 32.56 32.67
N LEU A 85 15.03 31.85 31.64
CA LEU A 85 15.50 31.95 30.26
C LEU A 85 14.42 32.57 29.37
N SER A 86 14.86 33.29 28.35
CA SER A 86 14.02 33.70 27.23
C SER A 86 14.14 32.72 26.06
N LEU A 87 13.18 32.75 25.13
CA LEU A 87 13.25 31.94 23.91
C LEU A 87 14.52 32.26 23.09
N SER A 88 14.99 33.51 23.11
CA SER A 88 16.24 33.94 22.46
C SER A 88 17.49 33.26 23.05
N ASP A 89 17.48 32.92 24.34
CA ASP A 89 18.63 32.30 25.00
C ASP A 89 18.88 30.86 24.54
N LEU A 90 17.85 30.19 24.01
CA LEU A 90 17.95 28.85 23.44
C LEU A 90 18.70 28.81 22.10
N ASN A 91 18.99 29.96 21.49
CA ASN A 91 19.72 30.07 20.23
C ASN A 91 21.19 30.49 20.42
N ASN A 92 21.70 30.50 21.66
CA ASN A 92 23.10 30.81 21.96
C ASN A 92 24.08 29.74 21.46
N VAL A 93 25.32 30.18 21.19
CA VAL A 93 26.44 29.30 20.75
C VAL A 93 26.72 28.19 21.76
N SER A 94 26.50 28.46 23.05
CA SER A 94 26.53 27.45 24.12
C SER A 94 25.09 27.19 24.61
N PRO A 95 24.55 25.98 24.45
CA PRO A 95 23.18 25.67 24.85
C PRO A 95 22.95 25.89 26.36
N PRO A 96 21.90 26.61 26.81
CA PRO A 96 21.61 26.79 28.22
C PRO A 96 21.03 25.52 28.86
N LEU A 97 21.09 25.38 30.18
CA LEU A 97 20.43 24.30 30.91
C LEU A 97 18.95 24.66 31.11
N LEU A 98 18.06 23.85 30.56
CA LEU A 98 16.61 24.04 30.66
C LEU A 98 16.05 23.08 31.72
N HIS A 99 15.57 23.65 32.81
CA HIS A 99 14.87 22.91 33.86
C HIS A 99 13.40 22.75 33.49
N LEU A 100 12.98 21.50 33.34
CA LEU A 100 11.56 21.18 33.15
C LEU A 100 10.81 21.25 34.51
N PRO A 101 9.50 21.53 34.49
CA PRO A 101 8.68 21.45 35.69
C PRO A 101 8.78 20.07 36.37
N PRO A 102 8.67 19.99 37.71
CA PRO A 102 8.76 18.72 38.42
C PRO A 102 7.73 17.70 37.92
N GLY A 103 8.20 16.50 37.54
CA GLY A 103 7.36 15.41 37.02
C GLY A 103 7.11 15.46 35.51
N GLU A 104 7.51 16.53 34.82
CA GLU A 104 7.36 16.65 33.36
C GLU A 104 8.59 16.13 32.61
N GLN A 105 8.36 15.58 31.42
CA GLN A 105 9.40 15.03 30.56
C GLN A 105 9.18 15.44 29.10
N VAL A 106 10.27 15.58 28.33
CA VAL A 106 10.21 15.82 26.89
C VAL A 106 10.28 14.52 26.10
N GLY A 107 9.48 14.43 25.04
CA GLY A 107 9.44 13.25 24.17
C GLY A 107 10.61 13.25 23.20
N GLY A 108 11.60 12.40 23.44
CA GLY A 108 12.77 12.23 22.58
C GLY A 108 12.40 11.52 21.27
N LEU A 109 12.80 12.10 20.14
CA LEU A 109 12.57 11.56 18.79
C LEU A 109 13.61 10.50 18.40
N TYR A 110 14.85 10.66 18.87
CA TYR A 110 15.93 9.70 18.68
C TYR A 110 17.03 9.86 19.74
N GLY A 111 17.92 8.87 19.81
CA GLY A 111 19.07 8.87 20.72
C GLY A 111 18.90 8.11 22.02
N ARG A 112 17.88 7.24 22.10
CA ARG A 112 17.64 6.38 23.27
C ARG A 112 18.88 5.66 23.80
N HIS A 113 19.72 5.11 22.91
CA HIS A 113 20.94 4.38 23.30
C HIS A 113 21.99 5.30 23.95
N ARG A 114 22.04 6.58 23.54
CA ARG A 114 22.96 7.56 24.13
C ARG A 114 22.47 8.01 25.50
N ILE A 115 21.17 8.27 25.65
CA ILE A 115 20.59 8.61 26.96
C ILE A 115 20.68 7.43 27.92
N ALA A 116 20.37 6.21 27.47
CA ALA A 116 20.54 5.00 28.26
C ALA A 116 22.00 4.77 28.69
N ALA A 117 22.97 4.97 27.78
CA ALA A 117 24.39 4.84 28.12
C ALA A 117 24.87 5.89 29.13
N VAL A 118 24.34 7.13 29.05
CA VAL A 118 24.65 8.20 30.02
C VAL A 118 24.01 7.94 31.38
N LEU A 119 22.81 7.38 31.41
CA LEU A 119 22.12 7.04 32.66
C LEU A 119 22.69 5.78 33.33
N GLN A 120 23.50 4.97 32.63
CA GLN A 120 24.17 3.79 33.19
C GLN A 120 25.52 4.09 33.88
N ASP A 121 26.10 5.27 33.66
CA ASP A 121 27.39 5.64 34.24
C ASP A 121 27.27 6.96 35.02
N ASP A 122 27.24 6.84 36.35
CA ASP A 122 27.08 7.97 37.28
C ASP A 122 28.22 9.00 37.21
N ARG A 123 29.34 8.67 36.52
CA ARG A 123 30.45 9.62 36.30
C ARG A 123 30.18 10.59 35.16
N LEU A 124 29.24 10.27 34.27
CA LEU A 124 28.87 11.11 33.14
C LEU A 124 27.83 12.15 33.60
N ALA A 125 28.05 13.43 33.26
CA ALA A 125 27.08 14.44 33.67
C ALA A 125 25.70 14.12 33.07
N SER A 126 24.67 14.12 33.91
CA SER A 126 23.31 13.61 33.63
C SER A 126 22.47 14.55 32.76
N TRP A 127 23.07 15.18 31.75
CA TRP A 127 22.40 16.06 30.80
C TRP A 127 22.88 15.81 29.37
N TRP A 128 22.05 16.14 28.40
CA TRP A 128 22.37 16.02 26.98
C TRP A 128 21.85 17.22 26.18
N PRO A 129 22.56 17.68 25.13
CA PRO A 129 22.06 18.73 24.24
C PRO A 129 20.93 18.22 23.34
N VAL A 130 19.80 18.93 23.36
CA VAL A 130 18.55 18.57 22.68
C VAL A 130 18.03 19.75 21.86
N LYS A 131 17.70 19.50 20.60
CA LYS A 131 16.95 20.38 19.69
C LYS A 131 15.48 20.26 20.02
N LEU A 132 14.85 21.37 20.41
CA LEU A 132 13.46 21.42 20.83
C LEU A 132 12.55 21.88 19.70
N TYR A 133 11.43 21.18 19.53
CA TYR A 133 10.39 21.51 18.55
C TYR A 133 9.02 21.68 19.22
N ALA A 134 8.32 22.77 18.90
CA ALA A 134 6.99 23.06 19.42
C ALA A 134 5.93 22.16 18.77
N GLY A 135 5.22 21.40 19.61
CA GLY A 135 4.08 20.57 19.21
C GLY A 135 4.44 19.23 18.56
N TYR A 136 3.46 18.31 18.52
CA TYR A 136 3.61 16.98 17.93
C TYR A 136 3.48 17.06 16.40
N SER A 137 4.56 17.37 15.69
CA SER A 137 4.60 17.21 14.24
C SER A 137 5.09 15.80 13.91
N LEU A 138 4.17 14.92 13.47
CA LEU A 138 4.51 13.60 12.95
C LEU A 138 5.43 13.73 11.72
N ALA A 139 5.35 14.82 10.96
CA ALA A 139 6.29 15.14 9.89
C ALA A 139 7.71 15.41 10.45
N ALA A 140 7.86 16.12 11.57
CA ALA A 140 9.16 16.35 12.22
C ALA A 140 9.70 15.07 12.90
N SER A 141 8.83 14.29 13.55
CA SER A 141 9.16 12.98 14.15
C SER A 141 9.59 11.96 13.09
N MET A 142 8.85 11.90 11.97
CA MET A 142 9.25 11.09 10.83
C MET A 142 10.56 11.62 10.27
N MET A 143 10.67 12.89 9.85
CA MET A 143 11.85 13.51 9.19
C MET A 143 13.17 13.40 9.95
N THR A 144 13.12 13.24 11.27
CA THR A 144 14.31 13.17 12.13
C THR A 144 14.62 11.76 12.64
N SER A 145 13.73 10.79 12.42
CA SER A 145 14.00 9.39 12.75
C SER A 145 15.17 8.83 11.93
N LYS A 146 15.90 7.83 12.47
CA LYS A 146 16.98 7.07 11.79
C LYS A 146 16.56 6.48 10.43
N TRP A 147 15.26 6.51 10.10
CA TRP A 147 14.74 6.17 8.79
C TRP A 147 15.16 7.13 7.68
N TRP A 148 15.26 8.45 7.92
CA TRP A 148 15.62 9.43 6.88
C TRP A 148 17.08 9.41 6.51
N THR A 149 17.96 9.13 7.47
CA THR A 149 19.41 9.08 7.26
C THR A 149 19.87 7.83 6.49
N ARG A 150 18.98 6.84 6.30
CA ARG A 150 19.22 5.61 5.52
C ARG A 150 18.66 5.66 4.09
N LEU A 151 18.08 6.79 3.70
CA LEU A 151 17.44 6.96 2.40
C LEU A 151 18.48 7.30 1.33
N ASP A 152 18.66 6.39 0.37
CA ASP A 152 19.41 6.63 -0.86
C ASP A 152 18.83 7.84 -1.64
N LYS A 153 19.64 8.47 -2.50
CA LYS A 153 19.46 9.80 -3.10
C LYS A 153 18.07 10.07 -3.71
N SER A 154 17.34 9.04 -4.17
CA SER A 154 16.01 9.16 -4.78
C SER A 154 14.81 9.03 -3.83
N LYS A 155 14.99 8.43 -2.66
CA LYS A 155 13.90 8.10 -1.71
C LYS A 155 13.32 9.32 -0.96
N PRO A 156 14.10 10.37 -0.61
CA PRO A 156 13.54 11.59 -0.02
C PRO A 156 12.55 12.29 -0.96
N GLU A 157 12.80 12.27 -2.27
CA GLU A 157 11.90 12.91 -3.25
C GLU A 157 10.58 12.16 -3.41
N ILE A 158 10.62 10.83 -3.36
CA ILE A 158 9.41 9.99 -3.36
C ILE A 158 8.55 10.30 -2.12
N LEU A 159 9.17 10.38 -0.93
CA LEU A 159 8.48 10.73 0.30
C LEU A 159 7.87 12.14 0.24
N LYS A 160 8.62 13.14 -0.26
CA LYS A 160 8.07 14.49 -0.46
C LYS A 160 6.83 14.46 -1.35
N ARG A 161 6.86 13.72 -2.46
CA ARG A 161 5.71 13.62 -3.36
C ARG A 161 4.51 12.94 -2.68
N ILE A 162 4.75 11.94 -1.84
CA ILE A 162 3.69 11.25 -1.07
C ILE A 162 3.05 12.21 -0.07
N PHE A 163 3.84 12.88 0.77
CA PHE A 163 3.34 13.78 1.81
C PHE A 163 2.77 15.09 1.27
N LYS A 164 3.14 15.50 0.06
CA LYS A 164 2.51 16.63 -0.63
C LYS A 164 1.16 16.28 -1.28
N HIS A 165 0.85 15.01 -1.46
CA HIS A 165 -0.36 14.63 -2.18
C HIS A 165 -1.60 14.70 -1.26
N PRO A 166 -2.58 15.56 -1.56
CA PRO A 166 -3.64 15.95 -0.63
C PRO A 166 -4.54 14.78 -0.21
N ALA A 167 -4.80 13.82 -1.10
CA ALA A 167 -5.61 12.64 -0.78
C ALA A 167 -4.81 11.51 -0.11
N LEU A 168 -3.50 11.44 -0.36
CA LEU A 168 -2.68 10.30 0.07
C LEU A 168 -2.05 10.53 1.44
N ALA A 169 -1.52 11.74 1.66
CA ALA A 169 -0.81 12.08 2.89
C ALA A 169 -1.65 11.87 4.15
N PRO A 170 -2.90 12.37 4.25
CA PRO A 170 -3.69 12.25 5.48
C PRO A 170 -4.02 10.80 5.84
N VAL A 171 -4.24 9.95 4.82
CA VAL A 171 -4.57 8.53 5.04
C VAL A 171 -3.32 7.74 5.39
N LEU A 172 -2.20 7.98 4.69
CA LEU A 172 -0.94 7.32 5.02
C LEU A 172 -0.46 7.69 6.43
N GLU A 173 -0.61 8.94 6.84
CA GLU A 173 -0.28 9.39 8.20
C GLU A 173 -1.05 8.61 9.25
N LYS A 174 -2.36 8.37 9.04
CA LYS A 174 -3.17 7.54 9.94
C LYS A 174 -2.63 6.11 10.05
N VAL A 175 -2.26 5.50 8.92
CA VAL A 175 -1.74 4.12 8.90
C VAL A 175 -0.35 4.03 9.53
N VAL A 176 0.53 5.02 9.30
CA VAL A 176 1.90 5.04 9.85
C VAL A 176 1.93 5.30 11.36
N ARG A 177 0.87 5.90 11.94
CA ARG A 177 0.73 6.02 13.40
C ARG A 177 0.73 4.65 14.07
N ILE A 178 0.19 3.62 13.42
CA ILE A 178 0.20 2.22 13.87
C ILE A 178 1.66 1.71 13.89
N PRO A 179 2.27 1.46 15.06
CA PRO A 179 3.70 1.15 15.14
C PRO A 179 4.11 -0.07 14.30
N GLY A 180 3.30 -1.13 14.30
CA GLY A 180 3.55 -2.37 13.56
C GLY A 180 3.54 -2.23 12.04
N MET A 181 2.98 -1.16 11.50
CA MET A 181 2.93 -0.92 10.05
C MET A 181 4.26 -0.38 9.51
N ARG A 182 5.03 0.30 10.36
CA ARG A 182 6.21 1.07 9.95
C ARG A 182 7.28 0.18 9.28
N PRO A 183 7.78 -0.92 9.88
CA PRO A 183 8.99 -1.60 9.39
C PRO A 183 8.91 -2.13 7.97
N ASN A 184 7.70 -2.37 7.45
CA ASN A 184 7.46 -2.97 6.15
C ASN A 184 7.27 -1.95 5.01
N LEU A 185 7.38 -0.64 5.29
CA LEU A 185 7.22 0.42 4.29
C LEU A 185 8.43 0.47 3.32
N GLN A 186 8.25 -0.03 2.09
CA GLN A 186 9.26 -0.11 1.05
C GLN A 186 9.10 1.00 -0.01
N LEU A 187 9.77 2.14 0.20
CA LEU A 187 9.63 3.35 -0.63
C LEU A 187 9.88 3.17 -2.14
N GLY A 188 10.66 2.15 -2.53
CA GLY A 188 10.89 1.85 -3.95
C GLY A 188 9.60 1.52 -4.71
N THR A 189 8.65 0.85 -4.06
CA THR A 189 7.33 0.52 -4.62
C THR A 189 6.46 1.78 -4.77
N TRP A 190 6.61 2.73 -3.85
CA TRP A 190 5.77 3.92 -3.75
C TRP A 190 6.02 4.97 -4.84
N ASN A 191 7.15 4.93 -5.56
CA ASN A 191 7.35 5.83 -6.70
C ASN A 191 6.33 5.58 -7.84
N LYS A 192 5.75 4.38 -7.90
CA LYS A 192 4.89 3.94 -9.01
C LYS A 192 3.38 4.11 -8.73
N ILE A 193 3.00 4.44 -7.49
CA ILE A 193 1.58 4.49 -7.06
C ILE A 193 0.81 5.67 -7.63
N PHE A 194 1.51 6.73 -8.06
CA PHE A 194 0.89 7.99 -8.51
C PHE A 194 -0.02 7.84 -9.74
N HIS A 195 -0.02 6.69 -10.42
CA HIS A 195 -0.92 6.41 -11.54
C HIS A 195 -2.26 5.76 -11.13
N CYS A 196 -2.42 5.38 -9.86
CA CYS A 196 -3.61 4.75 -9.29
C CYS A 196 -3.71 5.11 -7.81
N ILE A 197 -3.64 6.42 -7.53
CA ILE A 197 -3.56 6.92 -6.16
C ILE A 197 -4.91 6.75 -5.46
N GLU A 198 -5.99 6.81 -6.22
CA GLU A 198 -7.37 6.61 -5.78
C GLU A 198 -7.55 5.19 -5.22
N GLU A 199 -7.12 4.16 -5.95
CA GLU A 199 -7.17 2.77 -5.51
C GLU A 199 -6.26 2.52 -4.29
N VAL A 200 -5.07 3.13 -4.26
CA VAL A 200 -4.13 2.99 -3.14
C VAL A 200 -4.65 3.68 -1.88
N VAL A 201 -5.27 4.84 -2.00
CA VAL A 201 -5.93 5.54 -0.89
C VAL A 201 -7.06 4.69 -0.33
N HIS A 202 -7.86 4.05 -1.18
CA HIS A 202 -8.90 3.14 -0.74
C HIS A 202 -8.33 1.96 0.06
N TYR A 203 -7.28 1.31 -0.43
CA TYR A 203 -6.64 0.22 0.31
C TYR A 203 -6.07 0.70 1.65
N LEU A 204 -5.46 1.89 1.71
CA LEU A 204 -4.96 2.46 2.97
C LEU A 204 -6.10 2.75 3.97
N LEU A 205 -7.26 3.21 3.49
CA LEU A 205 -8.45 3.36 4.33
C LEU A 205 -8.94 2.01 4.83
N LEU A 206 -8.93 0.96 3.98
CA LEU A 206 -9.25 -0.40 4.42
C LEU A 206 -8.30 -0.88 5.50
N ILE A 207 -6.99 -0.60 5.38
CA ILE A 207 -6.01 -0.89 6.43
C ILE A 207 -6.41 -0.20 7.72
N TYR A 208 -6.53 1.12 7.71
CA TYR A 208 -6.87 1.88 8.90
C TYR A 208 -8.17 1.39 9.55
N ASN A 209 -9.24 1.27 8.77
CA ASN A 209 -10.56 0.87 9.27
C ASN A 209 -10.57 -0.55 9.83
N THR A 210 -9.85 -1.50 9.20
CA THR A 210 -9.78 -2.88 9.70
C THR A 210 -9.09 -2.94 11.06
N TRP A 211 -7.99 -2.21 11.23
CA TRP A 211 -7.27 -2.20 12.51
C TRP A 211 -8.02 -1.41 13.59
N VAL A 212 -8.69 -0.30 13.25
CA VAL A 212 -9.58 0.39 14.19
C VAL A 212 -10.71 -0.53 14.64
N TYR A 213 -11.30 -1.29 13.72
CA TYR A 213 -12.34 -2.25 14.04
C TYR A 213 -11.83 -3.34 14.99
N ILE A 214 -10.70 -3.99 14.67
CA ILE A 214 -10.11 -5.03 15.53
C ILE A 214 -9.82 -4.49 16.93
N MET A 215 -9.22 -3.30 17.02
CA MET A 215 -8.85 -2.68 18.30
C MET A 215 -10.01 -2.00 19.02
N GLY A 216 -11.18 -1.85 18.39
CA GLY A 216 -12.36 -1.19 18.96
C GLY A 216 -12.27 0.34 19.04
N SER A 217 -11.09 0.94 18.96
CA SER A 217 -10.91 2.39 18.95
C SER A 217 -9.64 2.85 18.20
N PRO A 218 -9.61 4.09 17.68
CA PRO A 218 -8.41 4.67 17.10
C PRO A 218 -7.25 4.83 18.09
N SER A 219 -7.53 5.11 19.37
CA SER A 219 -6.49 5.31 20.39
C SER A 219 -5.72 4.02 20.66
N ALA A 220 -6.42 2.87 20.69
CA ALA A 220 -5.82 1.57 20.93
C ALA A 220 -4.88 1.08 19.78
N LEU A 221 -4.84 1.78 18.65
CA LEU A 221 -3.90 1.48 17.56
C LEU A 221 -2.43 1.62 17.96
N GLU A 222 -2.12 2.39 19.00
CA GLU A 222 -0.75 2.54 19.51
C GLU A 222 -0.16 1.23 20.06
N PHE A 223 -1.02 0.29 20.47
CA PHE A 223 -0.63 -1.01 21.01
C PHE A 223 -0.40 -2.08 19.94
N VAL A 224 -0.60 -1.74 18.67
CA VAL A 224 -0.40 -2.66 17.55
C VAL A 224 1.08 -2.66 17.16
N ASP A 225 1.82 -3.64 17.67
CA ASP A 225 3.23 -3.82 17.35
C ASP A 225 3.47 -4.62 16.05
N SER A 226 4.73 -4.76 15.67
CA SER A 226 5.12 -5.44 14.42
C SER A 226 4.83 -6.94 14.44
N ARG A 227 4.91 -7.58 15.61
CA ARG A 227 4.67 -9.01 15.79
C ARG A 227 3.17 -9.31 15.66
N ALA A 228 2.32 -8.45 16.22
CA ALA A 228 0.87 -8.52 16.08
C ALA A 228 0.46 -8.40 14.61
N VAL A 229 1.01 -7.42 13.87
CA VAL A 229 0.75 -7.28 12.42
C VAL A 229 1.19 -8.52 11.65
N GLN A 230 2.40 -9.03 11.88
CA GLN A 230 2.92 -10.21 11.18
C GLN A 230 2.13 -11.49 11.48
N SER A 231 1.63 -11.63 12.71
CA SER A 231 0.86 -12.80 13.13
C SER A 231 -0.56 -12.83 12.57
N LEU A 232 -1.13 -11.65 12.27
CA LEU A 232 -2.54 -11.50 11.88
C LEU A 232 -2.75 -11.17 10.40
N GLU A 233 -1.81 -10.49 9.75
CA GLU A 233 -1.98 -10.12 8.34
C GLU A 233 -2.21 -11.34 7.43
N LEU A 234 -3.02 -11.19 6.39
CA LEU A 234 -3.44 -12.25 5.46
C LEU A 234 -4.26 -13.39 6.06
N LEU A 235 -4.63 -13.32 7.34
CA LEU A 235 -5.64 -14.20 7.91
C LEU A 235 -7.04 -13.67 7.57
N VAL A 236 -8.02 -14.58 7.51
CA VAL A 236 -9.44 -14.24 7.42
C VAL A 236 -10.28 -15.11 8.38
N PRO A 237 -10.23 -14.78 9.68
CA PRO A 237 -10.85 -15.60 10.72
C PRO A 237 -12.36 -15.79 10.57
N GLY A 238 -13.07 -14.82 9.99
CA GLY A 238 -14.54 -14.89 9.87
C GLY A 238 -15.07 -15.86 8.83
N VAL A 239 -14.22 -16.38 7.94
CA VAL A 239 -14.64 -17.39 6.94
C VAL A 239 -13.71 -18.61 6.84
N SER A 240 -12.60 -18.63 7.58
CA SER A 240 -11.66 -19.76 7.66
C SER A 240 -11.46 -20.22 9.09
N LYS A 241 -11.90 -21.45 9.40
CA LYS A 241 -11.69 -22.08 10.71
C LYS A 241 -10.20 -22.21 11.06
N ARG A 242 -9.35 -22.47 10.06
CA ARG A 242 -7.90 -22.53 10.25
C ARG A 242 -7.33 -21.17 10.66
N ASP A 243 -7.78 -20.11 10.03
CA ASP A 243 -7.35 -18.76 10.37
C ASP A 243 -7.93 -18.29 11.70
N GLN A 244 -9.14 -18.73 12.06
CA GLN A 244 -9.70 -18.52 13.39
C GLN A 244 -8.79 -19.11 14.47
N LEU A 245 -8.37 -20.37 14.33
CA LEU A 245 -7.45 -21.01 15.29
C LEU A 245 -6.10 -20.29 15.38
N ARG A 246 -5.58 -19.78 14.25
CA ARG A 246 -4.33 -18.99 14.22
C ARG A 246 -4.50 -17.63 14.89
N ALA A 247 -5.62 -16.95 14.64
CA ALA A 247 -5.98 -15.70 15.29
C ALA A 247 -6.12 -15.89 16.81
N GLU A 248 -6.84 -16.92 17.26
CA GLU A 248 -6.94 -17.29 18.67
C GLU A 248 -5.57 -17.56 19.30
N ALA A 249 -4.70 -18.32 18.62
CA ALA A 249 -3.35 -18.57 19.10
C ALA A 249 -2.52 -17.28 19.18
N ALA A 250 -2.65 -16.38 18.19
CA ALA A 250 -1.98 -15.10 18.19
C ALA A 250 -2.45 -14.18 19.32
N ILE A 251 -3.74 -14.18 19.67
CA ILE A 251 -4.27 -13.43 20.82
C ILE A 251 -3.90 -14.07 22.16
N ARG A 252 -3.79 -15.40 22.25
CA ARG A 252 -3.30 -16.07 23.47
C ARG A 252 -1.81 -15.87 23.71
N ASP A 253 -1.02 -15.62 22.66
CA ASP A 253 0.38 -15.25 22.81
C ASP A 253 0.47 -13.81 23.37
N HIS A 254 0.77 -13.69 24.67
CA HIS A 254 0.94 -12.40 25.36
C HIS A 254 2.08 -11.53 24.80
N HIS A 255 2.91 -12.07 23.90
CA HIS A 255 3.87 -11.25 23.16
C HIS A 255 3.23 -10.43 22.04
N ASN A 256 2.02 -10.76 21.60
CA ASN A 256 1.21 -9.90 20.72
C ASN A 256 0.34 -8.99 21.58
N PHE A 257 0.26 -7.72 21.21
CA PHE A 257 -0.47 -6.70 22.00
C PHE A 257 0.05 -6.65 23.44
N ARG A 258 1.38 -6.61 23.61
CA ARG A 258 2.06 -6.66 24.92
C ARG A 258 1.55 -5.63 25.93
N CYS A 259 1.04 -4.49 25.46
CA CYS A 259 0.54 -3.42 26.31
C CYS A 259 -0.94 -3.59 26.72
N ILE A 260 -1.59 -4.69 26.34
CA ILE A 260 -2.98 -5.00 26.68
C ILE A 260 -2.98 -6.24 27.58
N ASP A 261 -2.91 -5.98 28.88
CA ASP A 261 -2.92 -7.00 29.94
C ASP A 261 -4.33 -7.39 30.37
N ASP A 262 -5.35 -6.58 30.07
CA ASP A 262 -6.75 -6.90 30.39
C ASP A 262 -7.27 -8.02 29.49
N GLU A 263 -7.54 -9.17 30.10
CA GLU A 263 -8.06 -10.37 29.43
C GLU A 263 -9.45 -10.14 28.82
N THR A 264 -10.24 -9.21 29.38
CA THR A 264 -11.55 -8.85 28.83
C THR A 264 -11.38 -8.14 27.50
N GLU A 265 -10.50 -7.15 27.43
CA GLU A 265 -10.15 -6.49 26.16
C GLU A 265 -9.52 -7.44 25.14
N ARG A 266 -8.65 -8.38 25.57
CA ARG A 266 -8.12 -9.41 24.65
C ARG A 266 -9.22 -10.29 24.07
N THR A 267 -10.21 -10.67 24.89
CA THR A 267 -11.39 -11.42 24.46
C THR A 267 -12.25 -10.60 23.48
N ASN A 268 -12.43 -9.31 23.74
CA ASN A 268 -13.15 -8.40 22.85
C ASN A 268 -12.43 -8.24 21.50
N ILE A 269 -11.10 -8.11 21.50
CA ILE A 269 -10.28 -8.08 20.29
C ILE A 269 -10.47 -9.37 19.51
N LEU A 270 -10.40 -10.53 20.17
CA LEU A 270 -10.62 -11.82 19.52
C LEU A 270 -12.01 -11.90 18.89
N HIS A 271 -13.07 -11.50 19.60
CA HIS A 271 -14.43 -11.50 19.06
C HIS A 271 -14.54 -10.67 17.78
N ARG A 272 -14.00 -9.44 17.78
CA ARG A 272 -13.98 -8.58 16.58
C ARG A 272 -13.12 -9.19 15.47
N LEU A 273 -11.96 -9.74 15.81
CA LEU A 273 -11.06 -10.40 14.86
C LEU A 273 -11.73 -11.59 14.16
N THR A 274 -12.47 -12.42 14.90
CA THR A 274 -13.27 -13.54 14.33
C THR A 274 -14.44 -13.11 13.45
N SER A 275 -14.81 -11.83 13.47
CA SER A 275 -15.84 -11.28 12.59
C SER A 275 -15.29 -10.74 11.27
N VAL A 276 -13.97 -10.68 11.09
CA VAL A 276 -13.34 -10.14 9.88
C VAL A 276 -13.43 -11.15 8.72
N GLN A 277 -14.16 -10.77 7.66
CA GLN A 277 -14.47 -11.63 6.50
C GLN A 277 -13.63 -11.31 5.24
N HIS A 278 -12.58 -10.52 5.38
CA HIS A 278 -11.60 -10.21 4.34
C HIS A 278 -10.18 -10.47 4.85
N LEU A 279 -9.20 -10.55 3.96
CA LEU A 279 -7.81 -10.67 4.36
C LEU A 279 -7.40 -9.46 5.20
N ILE A 280 -6.91 -9.69 6.41
CA ILE A 280 -6.42 -8.62 7.29
C ILE A 280 -5.27 -7.90 6.57
N PRO A 281 -5.44 -6.62 6.22
CA PRO A 281 -4.51 -5.90 5.36
C PRO A 281 -3.40 -5.22 6.17
N SER A 282 -2.27 -4.96 5.53
CA SER A 282 -1.15 -4.20 6.08
C SER A 282 -0.43 -3.41 4.97
N ILE A 283 0.51 -2.53 5.34
CA ILE A 283 1.37 -1.86 4.34
C ILE A 283 2.11 -2.90 3.47
N ARG A 284 2.51 -4.03 4.04
CA ARG A 284 3.18 -5.11 3.30
C ARG A 284 2.25 -5.74 2.28
N THR A 285 1.00 -6.04 2.65
CA THR A 285 0.03 -6.64 1.73
C THR A 285 -0.31 -5.70 0.58
N LEU A 286 -0.57 -4.41 0.88
CA LEU A 286 -0.77 -3.36 -0.11
C LEU A 286 0.38 -3.30 -1.12
N GLN A 287 1.63 -3.24 -0.66
CA GLN A 287 2.79 -3.17 -1.55
C GLN A 287 2.95 -4.40 -2.45
N ASN A 288 2.54 -5.58 -1.97
CA ASN A 288 2.54 -6.79 -2.77
C ASN A 288 1.40 -6.77 -3.77
N ASP A 289 0.16 -6.52 -3.33
CA ASP A 289 -1.04 -6.43 -4.17
C ASP A 289 -0.92 -5.32 -5.23
N PHE A 290 -0.22 -4.24 -4.91
CA PHE A 290 0.09 -3.18 -5.86
C PHE A 290 0.87 -3.70 -7.08
N LYS A 291 1.71 -4.73 -6.93
CA LYS A 291 2.41 -5.35 -8.07
C LYS A 291 1.43 -5.97 -9.05
N TYR A 292 0.27 -6.43 -8.59
CA TYR A 292 -0.81 -6.93 -9.42
C TYR A 292 -1.63 -5.79 -10.01
N LEU A 293 -2.08 -4.85 -9.16
CA LEU A 293 -2.82 -3.66 -9.59
C LEU A 293 -2.09 -2.90 -10.71
N ARG A 294 -0.78 -2.69 -10.57
CA ARG A 294 0.03 -1.97 -11.55
C ARG A 294 -0.10 -2.54 -12.96
N GLU A 295 -0.19 -3.87 -13.08
CA GLU A 295 -0.33 -4.52 -14.39
C GLU A 295 -1.73 -4.31 -14.96
N CYS A 296 -2.77 -4.41 -14.12
CA CYS A 296 -4.14 -4.08 -14.51
C CYS A 296 -4.25 -2.61 -14.97
N THR A 297 -3.70 -1.68 -14.17
CA THR A 297 -3.61 -0.25 -14.47
C THR A 297 -2.91 0.00 -15.80
N HIS A 298 -1.78 -0.68 -16.06
CA HIS A 298 -1.07 -0.55 -17.33
C HIS A 298 -1.93 -0.98 -18.52
N VAL A 299 -2.67 -2.10 -18.39
CA VAL A 299 -3.59 -2.56 -19.43
C VAL A 299 -4.71 -1.54 -19.68
N VAL A 300 -5.35 -1.01 -18.63
CA VAL A 300 -6.42 -0.01 -18.79
C VAL A 300 -5.89 1.29 -19.44
N LYS A 301 -4.70 1.77 -19.03
CA LYS A 301 -4.08 2.95 -19.67
C LYS A 301 -3.79 2.70 -21.14
N ARG A 302 -3.22 1.54 -21.46
CA ARG A 302 -2.92 1.16 -22.84
C ARG A 302 -4.19 1.00 -23.68
N LEU A 303 -5.27 0.49 -23.10
CA LEU A 303 -6.56 0.38 -23.76
C LEU A 303 -7.10 1.75 -24.18
N ILE A 304 -6.99 2.76 -23.31
CA ILE A 304 -7.60 4.08 -23.53
C ILE A 304 -6.66 5.00 -24.34
N CYS A 305 -5.38 5.05 -23.99
CA CYS A 305 -4.39 5.98 -24.56
C CYS A 305 -3.49 5.35 -25.64
N GLY A 306 -3.62 4.05 -25.91
CA GLY A 306 -2.70 3.33 -26.79
C GLY A 306 -1.30 3.26 -26.21
N LYS A 307 -0.28 3.38 -27.07
CA LYS A 307 1.13 3.35 -26.67
C LYS A 307 1.64 4.69 -26.10
N THR A 308 0.79 5.72 -26.04
CA THR A 308 1.23 7.04 -25.56
C THR A 308 1.34 7.06 -24.03
N PRO A 309 2.47 7.53 -23.47
CA PRO A 309 2.62 7.63 -22.03
C PRO A 309 1.74 8.76 -21.49
N SER A 310 0.94 8.47 -20.47
CA SER A 310 0.13 9.46 -19.76
C SER A 310 0.59 9.61 -18.31
N SER A 311 0.77 10.84 -17.86
CA SER A 311 1.11 11.16 -16.45
C SER A 311 -0.10 11.08 -15.52
N PHE A 312 -1.32 11.15 -16.05
CA PHE A 312 -2.56 11.14 -15.28
C PHE A 312 -2.86 9.77 -14.65
N THR A 313 -3.73 9.77 -13.64
CA THR A 313 -4.25 8.55 -13.00
C THR A 313 -5.16 7.79 -13.97
N VAL A 314 -5.34 6.48 -13.73
CA VAL A 314 -6.28 5.69 -14.53
C VAL A 314 -7.68 6.25 -14.43
N GLN A 315 -8.14 6.62 -13.23
CA GLN A 315 -9.49 7.16 -13.07
C GLN A 315 -9.68 8.45 -13.87
N THR A 316 -8.71 9.37 -13.84
CA THR A 316 -8.77 10.61 -14.63
C THR A 316 -8.86 10.32 -16.14
N ILE A 317 -8.07 9.36 -16.63
CA ILE A 317 -8.05 8.98 -18.05
C ILE A 317 -9.36 8.29 -18.44
N ALA A 318 -9.83 7.36 -17.60
CA ALA A 318 -11.06 6.62 -17.81
C ALA A 318 -12.29 7.52 -17.76
N TRP A 319 -12.32 8.49 -16.83
CA TRP A 319 -13.40 9.46 -16.72
C TRP A 319 -13.55 10.28 -17.99
N LYS A 320 -12.43 10.79 -18.55
CA LYS A 320 -12.43 11.53 -19.82
C LYS A 320 -12.91 10.68 -21.00
N ALA A 321 -12.69 9.37 -20.95
CA ALA A 321 -13.14 8.44 -21.97
C ALA A 321 -14.57 7.93 -21.72
N PHE A 322 -15.16 8.21 -20.57
CA PHE A 322 -16.46 7.66 -20.18
C PHE A 322 -17.59 8.51 -20.77
N LYS A 323 -18.51 7.84 -21.47
CA LYS A 323 -19.77 8.39 -21.97
C LYS A 323 -20.89 7.52 -21.41
N PRO A 324 -21.68 8.03 -20.46
CA PRO A 324 -22.70 7.21 -19.81
C PRO A 324 -23.70 6.67 -20.84
N PRO A 325 -24.10 5.40 -20.76
CA PRO A 325 -25.19 4.87 -21.58
C PRO A 325 -26.45 5.69 -21.33
N ALA A 326 -27.15 6.10 -22.39
CA ALA A 326 -28.39 6.85 -22.27
C ALA A 326 -29.38 6.03 -21.42
N ARG A 327 -29.81 6.57 -20.27
CA ARG A 327 -30.71 5.97 -19.24
C ARG A 327 -30.02 5.18 -18.10
N HIS A 328 -28.93 5.68 -17.53
CA HIS A 328 -28.49 5.16 -16.22
C HIS A 328 -29.31 5.81 -15.08
N PRO A 329 -29.94 5.04 -14.17
CA PRO A 329 -30.78 5.57 -13.10
C PRO A 329 -30.00 6.22 -11.94
N ALA A 330 -28.69 6.00 -11.88
CA ALA A 330 -27.79 6.56 -10.86
C ALA A 330 -27.05 7.81 -11.38
N SER A 331 -26.40 8.56 -10.49
CA SER A 331 -25.53 9.66 -10.89
C SER A 331 -24.41 9.17 -11.84
N GLU A 332 -23.93 10.07 -12.70
CA GLU A 332 -22.87 9.78 -13.66
C GLU A 332 -21.59 9.24 -12.98
N GLU A 333 -21.28 9.76 -11.79
CA GLU A 333 -20.16 9.32 -10.94
C GLU A 333 -20.32 7.87 -10.48
N VAL A 334 -21.49 7.49 -9.96
CA VAL A 334 -21.76 6.12 -9.52
C VAL A 334 -21.76 5.15 -10.71
N ALA A 335 -22.29 5.58 -11.85
CA ALA A 335 -22.26 4.79 -13.09
C ALA A 335 -20.81 4.55 -13.55
N PHE A 336 -19.97 5.59 -13.56
CA PHE A 336 -18.57 5.47 -13.90
C PHE A 336 -17.82 4.51 -12.98
N GLU A 337 -17.96 4.65 -11.66
CA GLU A 337 -17.26 3.79 -10.71
C GLU A 337 -17.60 2.31 -10.94
N ASN A 338 -18.89 2.01 -11.14
CA ASN A 338 -19.34 0.65 -11.41
C ASN A 338 -18.83 0.12 -12.75
N HIS A 339 -18.88 0.92 -13.82
CA HIS A 339 -18.36 0.51 -15.12
C HIS A 339 -16.84 0.35 -15.10
N LEU A 340 -16.11 1.17 -14.34
CA LEU A 340 -14.66 1.03 -14.15
C LEU A 340 -14.33 -0.26 -13.39
N ARG A 341 -15.09 -0.58 -12.33
CA ARG A 341 -15.00 -1.87 -11.62
C ARG A 341 -15.20 -3.04 -12.58
N PHE A 342 -16.22 -3.00 -13.43
CA PHE A 342 -16.49 -4.04 -14.43
C PHE A 342 -15.39 -4.15 -15.51
N LEU A 343 -14.79 -3.02 -15.88
CA LEU A 343 -13.64 -3.01 -16.79
C LEU A 343 -12.43 -3.68 -16.14
N TYR A 344 -12.14 -3.40 -14.86
CA TYR A 344 -11.07 -4.07 -14.13
C TYR A 344 -11.30 -5.57 -13.98
N ILE A 345 -12.54 -6.02 -13.76
CA ILE A 345 -12.89 -7.45 -13.76
C ILE A 345 -12.51 -8.10 -15.11
N ALA A 346 -12.92 -7.48 -16.23
CA ALA A 346 -12.57 -7.98 -17.56
C ALA A 346 -11.05 -8.05 -17.78
N VAL A 347 -10.29 -7.04 -17.30
CA VAL A 347 -8.82 -7.04 -17.34
C VAL A 347 -8.23 -8.16 -16.50
N MET A 348 -8.79 -8.44 -15.31
CA MET A 348 -8.27 -9.47 -14.42
C MET A 348 -8.44 -10.89 -14.98
N ASN A 349 -9.52 -11.16 -15.70
CA ASN A 349 -9.78 -12.47 -16.32
C ASN A 349 -8.68 -12.81 -17.35
N ASP A 350 -8.27 -11.83 -18.14
CA ASP A 350 -7.34 -12.03 -19.24
C ASP A 350 -5.97 -11.35 -19.03
N LEU A 351 -5.60 -11.04 -17.77
CA LEU A 351 -4.45 -10.18 -17.48
C LEU A 351 -3.13 -10.66 -18.10
N CYS A 352 -2.85 -11.96 -18.08
CA CYS A 352 -1.60 -12.50 -18.61
C CYS A 352 -1.57 -12.40 -20.14
N ASP A 353 -2.71 -12.68 -20.79
CA ASP A 353 -2.90 -12.56 -22.24
C ASP A 353 -2.91 -11.09 -22.70
N LEU A 354 -3.27 -10.14 -21.84
CA LEU A 354 -3.26 -8.70 -22.14
C LEU A 354 -1.89 -8.05 -21.92
N SER A 355 -1.24 -8.38 -20.80
CA SER A 355 0.02 -7.78 -20.39
C SER A 355 1.27 -8.46 -20.98
N GLY A 356 1.14 -9.72 -21.41
CA GLY A 356 2.29 -10.55 -21.80
C GLY A 356 3.18 -10.96 -20.62
N GLN A 357 2.78 -10.67 -19.38
CA GLN A 357 3.54 -11.08 -18.21
C GLN A 357 3.14 -12.47 -17.74
N THR A 358 4.13 -13.27 -17.39
CA THR A 358 3.93 -14.61 -16.86
C THR A 358 3.52 -14.57 -15.37
N PRO A 359 2.52 -15.37 -14.93
CA PRO A 359 2.22 -15.60 -13.52
C PRO A 359 3.44 -16.06 -12.73
N LEU A 360 3.43 -15.99 -11.40
CA LEU A 360 4.47 -16.58 -10.57
C LEU A 360 4.57 -18.09 -10.81
N LYS A 361 5.80 -18.63 -10.73
CA LYS A 361 6.07 -20.04 -10.92
C LYS A 361 5.54 -20.84 -9.72
N ASP A 362 4.76 -21.89 -9.99
CA ASP A 362 4.37 -22.87 -8.97
C ASP A 362 5.55 -23.80 -8.60
N GLU A 363 5.51 -24.37 -7.40
CA GLU A 363 6.50 -25.35 -6.98
C GLU A 363 6.45 -26.59 -7.90
N GLY A 364 7.59 -26.94 -8.51
CA GLY A 364 7.73 -28.09 -9.39
C GLY A 364 8.55 -27.85 -10.67
N PRO A 365 8.80 -28.92 -11.46
CA PRO A 365 9.61 -28.88 -12.68
C PRO A 365 8.83 -28.37 -13.91
N GLU A 366 7.57 -27.95 -13.76
CA GLU A 366 6.74 -27.48 -14.87
C GLU A 366 7.35 -26.24 -15.54
N HIS A 367 7.37 -26.28 -16.88
CA HIS A 367 7.84 -25.16 -17.70
C HIS A 367 6.78 -24.07 -17.73
N GLN A 368 7.20 -22.84 -17.48
CA GLN A 368 6.31 -21.69 -17.49
C GLN A 368 5.88 -21.38 -18.93
N LYS A 369 4.58 -21.40 -19.20
CA LYS A 369 4.04 -21.01 -20.51
C LYS A 369 4.38 -19.54 -20.75
N ASN A 370 5.04 -19.23 -21.86
CA ASN A 370 5.26 -17.85 -22.28
C ASN A 370 3.93 -17.27 -22.76
N PHE A 371 3.46 -16.21 -22.10
CA PHE A 371 2.29 -15.46 -22.52
C PHE A 371 2.73 -14.41 -23.54
N GLN A 372 2.19 -14.50 -24.76
CA GLN A 372 2.32 -13.44 -25.75
C GLN A 372 1.01 -12.67 -25.81
N PRO A 373 1.05 -11.33 -25.95
CA PRO A 373 -0.17 -10.54 -26.09
C PRO A 373 -1.02 -11.04 -27.26
N ASP A 374 -2.21 -11.55 -26.97
CA ASP A 374 -3.14 -12.05 -27.98
C ASP A 374 -4.02 -10.90 -28.52
N PRO A 375 -3.98 -10.59 -29.84
CA PRO A 375 -4.85 -9.60 -30.45
C PRO A 375 -6.34 -9.83 -30.17
N ARG A 376 -6.80 -11.09 -30.08
CA ARG A 376 -8.20 -11.45 -29.79
C ARG A 376 -8.63 -10.95 -28.43
N THR A 377 -7.75 -11.05 -27.45
CA THR A 377 -8.01 -10.61 -26.09
C THR A 377 -8.12 -9.10 -26.00
N TRP A 378 -7.28 -8.35 -26.72
CA TRP A 378 -7.38 -6.89 -26.83
C TRP A 378 -8.65 -6.45 -27.56
N PHE A 379 -9.04 -7.13 -28.63
CA PHE A 379 -10.31 -6.90 -29.33
C PHE A 379 -11.51 -7.11 -28.40
N ARG A 380 -11.58 -8.25 -27.69
CA ARG A 380 -12.65 -8.54 -26.72
C ARG A 380 -12.73 -7.47 -25.62
N LEU A 381 -11.59 -7.07 -25.06
CA LEU A 381 -11.53 -6.03 -24.03
C LEU A 381 -12.03 -4.68 -24.56
N ALA A 382 -11.65 -4.28 -25.78
CA ALA A 382 -12.11 -3.04 -26.40
C ALA A 382 -13.63 -3.05 -26.66
N CYS A 383 -14.17 -4.16 -27.17
CA CYS A 383 -15.60 -4.36 -27.32
C CYS A 383 -16.33 -4.25 -25.97
N ARG A 384 -15.78 -4.88 -24.93
CA ARG A 384 -16.34 -4.80 -23.57
C ARG A 384 -16.29 -3.37 -23.01
N ALA A 385 -15.19 -2.65 -23.20
CA ALA A 385 -15.05 -1.26 -22.77
C ALA A 385 -16.08 -0.35 -23.44
N LYS A 386 -16.32 -0.54 -24.75
CA LYS A 386 -17.36 0.19 -25.50
C LYS A 386 -18.77 -0.09 -24.97
N GLN A 387 -19.09 -1.35 -24.64
CA GLN A 387 -20.37 -1.72 -24.00
C GLN A 387 -20.54 -1.07 -22.63
N LEU A 388 -19.45 -0.89 -21.89
CA LEU A 388 -19.43 -0.21 -20.59
C LEU A 388 -19.43 1.32 -20.70
N GLY A 389 -19.50 1.90 -21.92
CA GLY A 389 -19.54 3.34 -22.14
C GLY A 389 -18.17 4.02 -22.27
N PHE A 390 -17.06 3.28 -22.28
CA PHE A 390 -15.74 3.86 -22.52
C PHE A 390 -15.46 4.01 -24.02
N VAL A 391 -15.11 5.22 -24.45
CA VAL A 391 -14.86 5.58 -25.84
C VAL A 391 -13.55 6.37 -25.93
N SER A 392 -12.61 5.86 -26.73
CA SER A 392 -11.41 6.57 -27.15
C SER A 392 -11.05 6.17 -28.58
N GLU A 393 -10.12 6.91 -29.21
CA GLU A 393 -9.60 6.54 -30.54
C GLU A 393 -9.01 5.13 -30.54
N GLU A 394 -8.23 4.80 -29.49
CA GLU A 394 -7.61 3.48 -29.38
C GLU A 394 -8.65 2.37 -29.14
N ILE A 395 -9.65 2.59 -28.27
CA ILE A 395 -10.75 1.64 -28.07
C ILE A 395 -11.47 1.40 -29.40
N SER A 396 -11.74 2.47 -30.15
CA SER A 396 -12.41 2.38 -31.46
C SER A 396 -11.57 1.59 -32.45
N ARG A 397 -10.27 1.90 -32.56
CA ARG A 397 -9.30 1.18 -33.42
C ARG A 397 -9.23 -0.31 -33.08
N LEU A 398 -9.09 -0.64 -31.79
CA LEU A 398 -9.02 -2.03 -31.33
C LEU A 398 -10.33 -2.78 -31.56
N SER A 399 -11.48 -2.12 -31.38
CA SER A 399 -12.79 -2.73 -31.63
C SER A 399 -13.13 -2.94 -33.11
N GLN A 400 -12.39 -2.29 -34.01
CA GLN A 400 -12.53 -2.46 -35.47
C GLN A 400 -11.56 -3.50 -36.04
N ALA A 401 -10.42 -3.72 -35.38
CA ALA A 401 -9.41 -4.70 -35.75
C ALA A 401 -9.83 -6.12 -35.29
N ASP A 402 -10.91 -6.64 -35.88
CA ASP A 402 -11.42 -7.98 -35.58
C ASP A 402 -10.44 -9.07 -36.06
N PRO A 403 -9.80 -9.83 -35.16
CA PRO A 403 -8.84 -10.86 -35.56
C PRO A 403 -9.50 -12.05 -36.28
N ASP A 404 -10.77 -12.34 -36.03
CA ASP A 404 -11.49 -13.40 -36.75
C ASP A 404 -11.72 -13.00 -38.20
N ARG A 405 -11.99 -11.72 -38.45
CA ARG A 405 -12.03 -11.16 -39.79
C ARG A 405 -10.69 -11.27 -40.50
N GLU A 406 -9.59 -10.89 -39.83
CA GLU A 406 -8.24 -10.96 -40.41
C GLU A 406 -7.84 -12.40 -40.73
N ILE A 407 -8.18 -13.36 -39.87
CA ILE A 407 -7.90 -14.80 -40.10
C ILE A 407 -8.73 -15.34 -41.26
N ALA A 408 -10.02 -15.00 -41.33
CA ALA A 408 -10.87 -15.40 -42.45
C ALA A 408 -10.35 -14.83 -43.79
N LEU A 409 -9.98 -13.55 -43.81
CA LEU A 409 -9.39 -12.91 -44.99
C LEU A 409 -8.06 -13.58 -45.39
N LYS A 410 -7.18 -13.81 -44.42
CA LYS A 410 -5.90 -14.49 -44.66
C LYS A 410 -6.10 -15.90 -45.20
N ALA A 411 -7.02 -16.68 -44.62
CA ALA A 411 -7.30 -18.04 -45.06
C ALA A 411 -7.80 -18.08 -46.52
N LEU A 412 -8.65 -17.13 -46.92
CA LEU A 412 -9.08 -16.99 -48.31
C LEU A 412 -7.86 -16.72 -49.21
N LEU A 413 -7.10 -15.67 -48.93
CA LEU A 413 -5.98 -15.24 -49.77
C LEU A 413 -4.82 -16.25 -49.81
N GLU A 414 -4.59 -17.03 -48.76
CA GLU A 414 -3.59 -18.12 -48.77
C GLU A 414 -4.07 -19.32 -49.58
N ALA A 415 -5.36 -19.67 -49.51
CA ALA A 415 -5.91 -20.77 -50.29
C ALA A 415 -6.01 -20.41 -51.79
N ARG A 416 -6.30 -19.15 -52.12
CA ARG A 416 -6.43 -18.63 -53.50
C ARG A 416 -5.82 -17.22 -53.59
N PRO A 417 -4.50 -17.13 -53.84
CA PRO A 417 -3.80 -15.85 -53.83
C PRO A 417 -4.12 -14.98 -55.03
N LEU A 418 -4.08 -13.66 -54.81
CA LEU A 418 -4.00 -12.69 -55.89
C LEU A 418 -2.58 -12.70 -56.47
N PRO A 419 -2.37 -12.55 -57.79
CA PRO A 419 -3.37 -12.21 -58.83
C PRO A 419 -4.02 -13.41 -59.54
N ASP A 420 -3.71 -14.65 -59.17
CA ASP A 420 -4.14 -15.86 -59.90
C ASP A 420 -5.65 -16.16 -59.77
N TYR A 421 -6.30 -15.54 -58.80
CA TYR A 421 -7.74 -15.65 -58.54
C TYR A 421 -8.35 -14.26 -58.32
N ASP A 422 -9.63 -14.08 -58.68
CA ASP A 422 -10.38 -12.84 -58.44
C ASP A 422 -11.59 -13.13 -57.55
N TYR A 423 -11.77 -12.33 -56.50
CA TYR A 423 -12.89 -12.40 -55.56
C TYR A 423 -14.01 -11.40 -55.89
N GLY A 424 -13.80 -10.52 -56.87
CA GLY A 424 -14.72 -9.46 -57.26
C GLY A 424 -15.15 -8.59 -56.06
N THR A 425 -16.40 -8.13 -56.09
CA THR A 425 -17.01 -7.37 -54.98
C THR A 425 -17.47 -8.24 -53.81
N GLY A 426 -17.34 -9.58 -53.93
CA GLY A 426 -17.86 -10.55 -52.96
C GLY A 426 -16.93 -10.89 -51.80
N LEU A 427 -15.67 -10.42 -51.82
CA LEU A 427 -14.65 -10.76 -50.82
C LEU A 427 -15.15 -10.56 -49.38
N GLU A 428 -15.81 -9.43 -49.11
CA GLU A 428 -16.36 -9.13 -47.79
C GLU A 428 -17.47 -10.09 -47.36
N SER A 429 -18.34 -10.49 -48.31
CA SER A 429 -19.38 -11.47 -48.04
C SER A 429 -18.80 -12.86 -47.72
N PHE A 430 -17.70 -13.24 -48.37
CA PHE A 430 -17.01 -14.50 -48.08
C PHE A 430 -16.33 -14.49 -46.71
N VAL A 431 -15.68 -13.37 -46.36
CA VAL A 431 -15.11 -13.19 -45.02
C VAL A 431 -16.20 -13.28 -43.96
N GLN A 432 -17.35 -12.65 -44.19
CA GLN A 432 -18.49 -12.71 -43.28
C GLN A 432 -19.02 -14.14 -43.10
N LEU A 433 -19.13 -14.91 -44.19
CA LEU A 433 -19.56 -16.31 -44.12
C LEU A 433 -18.61 -17.19 -43.27
N ILE A 434 -17.28 -17.00 -43.40
CA ILE A 434 -16.32 -17.73 -42.58
C ILE A 434 -16.44 -17.33 -41.10
N ARG A 435 -16.63 -16.04 -40.80
CA ARG A 435 -16.86 -15.57 -39.42
C ARG A 435 -18.11 -16.22 -38.81
N GLU A 436 -19.21 -16.30 -39.57
CA GLU A 436 -20.42 -17.01 -39.14
C GLU A 436 -20.17 -18.50 -38.87
N LEU A 437 -19.19 -19.12 -39.53
CA LEU A 437 -18.76 -20.48 -39.21
C LEU A 437 -17.95 -20.53 -37.90
N PHE A 438 -17.10 -19.55 -37.62
CA PHE A 438 -16.40 -19.45 -36.35
C PHE A 438 -17.38 -19.27 -35.18
N ASP A 439 -18.42 -18.46 -35.36
CA ASP A 439 -19.45 -18.21 -34.34
C ASP A 439 -20.27 -19.47 -33.96
N LYS A 440 -20.26 -20.51 -34.80
CA LYS A 440 -20.89 -21.81 -34.49
C LYS A 440 -20.06 -22.65 -33.51
N ALA A 441 -18.80 -22.30 -33.29
CA ALA A 441 -17.97 -22.97 -32.31
C ALA A 441 -18.40 -22.55 -30.89
N HIS A 442 -18.77 -23.53 -30.08
CA HIS A 442 -19.09 -23.28 -28.67
C HIS A 442 -17.82 -23.45 -27.85
N LYS A 443 -17.59 -22.55 -26.89
CA LYS A 443 -16.54 -22.76 -25.87
C LYS A 443 -16.87 -24.09 -25.18
N VAL A 444 -15.88 -24.96 -25.02
CA VAL A 444 -16.04 -26.16 -24.21
C VAL A 444 -16.15 -25.68 -22.76
N ASP A 445 -17.38 -25.40 -22.33
CA ASP A 445 -17.71 -25.23 -20.93
C ASP A 445 -17.53 -26.61 -20.29
N PHE A 446 -16.34 -26.87 -19.73
CA PHE A 446 -16.27 -27.80 -18.62
C PHE A 446 -17.32 -27.32 -17.64
N MET A 447 -18.33 -28.13 -17.32
CA MET A 447 -19.42 -27.75 -16.43
C MET A 447 -18.85 -27.13 -15.15
N GLU A 448 -18.73 -25.80 -15.11
CA GLU A 448 -18.13 -25.10 -13.99
C GLU A 448 -19.24 -24.93 -12.97
N THR A 449 -19.38 -25.93 -12.09
CA THR A 449 -19.97 -25.69 -10.78
C THR A 449 -19.35 -24.40 -10.21
N PRO A 450 -20.15 -23.44 -9.71
CA PRO A 450 -19.64 -22.20 -9.14
C PRO A 450 -18.47 -22.51 -8.21
N ARG A 451 -17.28 -22.02 -8.55
CA ARG A 451 -16.08 -22.39 -7.80
C ARG A 451 -16.19 -21.80 -6.40
N PRO A 452 -16.05 -22.63 -5.35
CA PRO A 452 -16.31 -22.15 -4.01
C PRO A 452 -15.17 -21.23 -3.56
N LEU A 453 -15.55 -20.19 -2.82
CA LEU A 453 -14.61 -19.25 -2.20
C LEU A 453 -13.91 -19.84 -0.97
N THR A 454 -14.49 -20.89 -0.40
CA THR A 454 -13.94 -21.63 0.74
C THR A 454 -13.89 -23.11 0.43
N THR A 455 -13.02 -23.84 1.12
CA THR A 455 -12.81 -25.28 0.89
C THR A 455 -12.77 -26.03 2.20
N SER A 456 -13.19 -27.30 2.16
CA SER A 456 -13.05 -28.24 3.28
C SER A 456 -11.63 -28.81 3.38
N GLN A 457 -10.84 -28.71 2.30
CA GLN A 457 -9.45 -29.17 2.21
C GLN A 457 -8.45 -28.06 2.56
N ASN A 458 -7.17 -28.28 2.25
CA ASN A 458 -6.15 -27.24 2.33
C ASN A 458 -6.44 -26.14 1.30
N GLY A 459 -6.61 -24.92 1.80
CA GLY A 459 -6.81 -23.73 0.98
C GLY A 459 -5.50 -23.14 0.46
N GLU A 460 -5.59 -21.89 0.01
CA GLU A 460 -4.44 -21.13 -0.47
C GLU A 460 -3.48 -20.82 0.71
N PRO A 461 -2.19 -21.22 0.65
CA PRO A 461 -1.22 -20.94 1.69
C PRO A 461 -1.05 -19.43 1.96
N THR A 462 -0.86 -19.04 3.22
CA THR A 462 -0.82 -17.63 3.64
C THR A 462 0.18 -16.77 2.86
N TYR A 463 1.37 -17.30 2.53
CA TYR A 463 2.38 -16.57 1.74
C TYR A 463 1.97 -16.29 0.28
N ARG A 464 0.96 -17.00 -0.25
CA ARG A 464 0.38 -16.82 -1.59
C ARG A 464 -0.87 -15.94 -1.60
N ARG A 465 -1.31 -15.45 -0.44
CA ARG A 465 -2.54 -14.65 -0.29
C ARG A 465 -2.39 -13.16 -0.64
N CYS A 466 -1.27 -12.72 -1.19
CA CYS A 466 -1.12 -11.36 -1.71
C CYS A 466 -0.19 -11.32 -2.92
N GLY A 467 -0.24 -10.22 -3.66
CA GLY A 467 0.58 -9.95 -4.84
C GLY A 467 0.11 -10.68 -6.09
N ARG A 468 1.07 -10.99 -6.97
CA ARG A 468 0.80 -11.60 -8.27
C ARG A 468 0.31 -13.04 -8.10
N LEU A 469 -0.52 -13.50 -9.04
CA LEU A 469 -1.02 -14.87 -9.06
C LEU A 469 0.07 -15.86 -9.46
N TYR A 470 -0.06 -17.09 -8.97
CA TYR A 470 0.68 -18.25 -9.45
C TYR A 470 -0.02 -18.89 -10.65
N GLY A 471 0.73 -19.58 -11.51
CA GLY A 471 0.25 -20.15 -12.77
C GLY A 471 -0.99 -21.03 -12.62
N LYS A 472 -0.96 -22.01 -11.71
CA LYS A 472 -2.07 -22.93 -11.44
C LYS A 472 -3.31 -22.22 -10.91
N ALA A 473 -3.12 -21.25 -10.00
CA ALA A 473 -4.22 -20.45 -9.48
C ALA A 473 -4.84 -19.55 -10.56
N TYR A 474 -4.01 -18.91 -11.40
CA TYR A 474 -4.50 -18.10 -12.52
C TYR A 474 -5.28 -18.93 -13.53
N ALA A 475 -4.72 -20.06 -13.99
CA ALA A 475 -5.39 -20.93 -14.95
C ALA A 475 -6.72 -21.48 -14.43
N ARG A 476 -6.81 -21.73 -13.11
CA ARG A 476 -8.00 -22.24 -12.45
C ARG A 476 -9.10 -21.19 -12.27
N ASP A 477 -8.72 -19.99 -11.84
CA ASP A 477 -9.67 -19.04 -11.25
C ASP A 477 -10.11 -17.92 -12.20
N ARG A 478 -9.34 -17.65 -13.26
CA ARG A 478 -9.48 -16.42 -14.06
C ARG A 478 -10.86 -16.25 -14.70
N ASP A 479 -11.49 -17.33 -15.14
CA ASP A 479 -12.83 -17.30 -15.74
C ASP A 479 -13.93 -17.15 -14.67
N CYS A 480 -13.61 -17.34 -13.38
CA CYS A 480 -14.56 -17.27 -12.27
C CYS A 480 -14.55 -15.94 -11.51
N ILE A 481 -13.71 -14.98 -11.91
CA ILE A 481 -13.72 -13.62 -11.35
C ILE A 481 -14.86 -12.85 -12.05
N THR A 482 -16.04 -12.88 -11.44
CA THR A 482 -17.25 -12.22 -11.92
C THR A 482 -17.78 -11.25 -10.88
N VAL A 483 -18.76 -10.41 -11.28
CA VAL A 483 -19.46 -9.52 -10.35
C VAL A 483 -20.10 -10.33 -9.23
N ASP A 484 -20.75 -11.45 -9.55
CA ASP A 484 -21.39 -12.33 -8.56
C ASP A 484 -20.38 -12.91 -7.58
N THR A 485 -19.25 -13.44 -8.07
CA THR A 485 -18.18 -13.96 -7.20
C THR A 485 -17.61 -12.86 -6.30
N ILE A 486 -17.54 -11.62 -6.79
CA ILE A 486 -17.03 -10.49 -6.02
C ILE A 486 -18.03 -10.04 -4.96
N THR A 487 -19.34 -10.03 -5.23
CA THR A 487 -20.36 -9.48 -4.34
C THR A 487 -20.97 -10.49 -3.39
N CYS A 488 -20.95 -11.79 -3.72
CA CYS A 488 -21.63 -12.81 -2.93
C CYS A 488 -21.10 -12.95 -1.49
N ASN A 489 -21.99 -13.46 -0.63
CA ASN A 489 -21.68 -13.81 0.75
C ASN A 489 -20.80 -15.08 0.79
N VAL A 490 -19.84 -15.10 1.71
CA VAL A 490 -18.88 -16.20 1.84
C VAL A 490 -19.24 -17.03 3.05
N GLN A 491 -19.40 -18.33 2.84
CA GLN A 491 -19.70 -19.28 3.90
C GLN A 491 -18.43 -19.75 4.59
N LEU A 492 -18.47 -19.81 5.93
CA LEU A 492 -17.40 -20.35 6.77
C LEU A 492 -17.07 -21.80 6.38
N ASN A 493 -15.79 -22.09 6.19
CA ASN A 493 -15.30 -23.46 5.97
C ASN A 493 -13.92 -23.66 6.59
N THR A 494 -13.27 -24.79 6.30
CA THR A 494 -11.92 -25.11 6.81
C THR A 494 -10.90 -24.04 6.44
N ASP A 495 -10.87 -23.63 5.16
CA ASP A 495 -9.90 -22.65 4.64
C ASP A 495 -10.43 -21.87 3.42
N VAL A 496 -9.70 -20.85 2.98
CA VAL A 496 -10.05 -20.03 1.80
C VAL A 496 -9.33 -20.46 0.53
N THR A 497 -9.99 -20.30 -0.62
CA THR A 497 -9.40 -20.62 -1.94
C THR A 497 -8.62 -19.42 -2.51
N SER A 498 -7.81 -19.65 -3.54
CA SER A 498 -7.15 -18.54 -4.26
C SER A 498 -8.15 -17.60 -4.95
N LEU A 499 -9.33 -18.09 -5.32
CA LEU A 499 -10.42 -17.27 -5.85
C LEU A 499 -10.92 -16.28 -4.79
N PHE A 500 -11.05 -16.72 -3.53
CA PHE A 500 -11.33 -15.81 -2.41
C PHE A 500 -10.23 -14.78 -2.21
N VAL A 501 -8.96 -15.20 -2.29
CA VAL A 501 -7.83 -14.26 -2.22
C VAL A 501 -7.98 -13.19 -3.31
N ARG A 502 -8.28 -13.57 -4.55
CA ARG A 502 -8.45 -12.61 -5.66
C ARG A 502 -9.64 -11.68 -5.45
N ARG A 503 -10.76 -12.21 -4.98
CA ARG A 503 -11.91 -11.40 -4.54
C ARG A 503 -11.50 -10.38 -3.47
N SER A 504 -10.74 -10.80 -2.46
CA SER A 504 -10.28 -9.91 -1.39
C SER A 504 -9.35 -8.82 -1.90
N VAL A 505 -8.43 -9.14 -2.82
CA VAL A 505 -7.54 -8.14 -3.45
C VAL A 505 -8.36 -7.14 -4.27
N PHE A 506 -9.36 -7.58 -5.04
CA PHE A 506 -10.25 -6.68 -5.76
C PHE A 506 -10.99 -5.74 -4.81
N ARG A 507 -11.63 -6.28 -3.77
CA ARG A 507 -12.35 -5.47 -2.77
C ARG A 507 -11.42 -4.51 -2.03
N ALA A 508 -10.15 -4.85 -1.85
CA ALA A 508 -9.21 -3.95 -1.18
C ALA A 508 -8.88 -2.68 -1.97
N PHE A 509 -9.00 -2.71 -3.31
CA PHE A 509 -8.77 -1.53 -4.16
C PHE A 509 -10.07 -0.82 -4.58
N TRP A 510 -11.19 -1.56 -4.70
CA TRP A 510 -12.43 -1.05 -5.31
C TRP A 510 -13.73 -1.36 -4.56
N GLY A 511 -13.65 -2.03 -3.40
CA GLY A 511 -14.80 -2.65 -2.71
C GLY A 511 -15.61 -1.79 -1.75
#